data_AF-A0A9E3SA31-F1
#
_entry.id   AF-A0A9E3SA31-F1
#
_cell.length_a   1.000
_cell.length_b   1.000
_cell.length_c   1.000
_cell.angle_alpha   90.00
_cell.angle_beta   90.00
_cell.angle_gamma   90.00
#
_symmetry.space_group_name_H-M   'P 1'
#
loop_
_entity.id
_entity.type
_entity.pdbx_description
1 polymer ?
#
loop_
_entity_poly.entity_id
_entity_poly.type
_entity_poly.pdbx_seq_one_letter_code
_entity_poly.pdbx_strand_id
1 'polypeptide(L)'
;MKNVPILLALAACVSAGPVFADPPRHAPAYGYDKKDHDDDRKKPKKAKHYTGKSGVVYVRDYGISSGRCNRDEIGAVIGGVTGAVIGGRVADREDRVVGMVVGGVLGAVLGHAIGDSMDDRDRACIGHSLELGRPGVPVVWRNSGHHYHFTPRGDARDGCRYATLVVDGRRPHEVLACPAGRGEWTFRRY
;
A
#
# COMPACT_ATOMS: atom_id res chain seq x y z
N MET A 1 2.26 73.66 -35.62
CA MET A 1 3.31 73.51 -36.66
C MET A 1 4.61 73.10 -35.99
N LYS A 2 5.24 72.07 -36.57
CA LYS A 2 6.63 71.59 -36.44
C LYS A 2 6.76 70.22 -35.78
N ASN A 3 7.41 69.37 -36.55
CA ASN A 3 7.45 67.92 -36.55
C ASN A 3 8.81 67.46 -35.98
N VAL A 4 8.84 66.29 -35.30
CA VAL A 4 9.75 65.10 -35.46
C VAL A 4 11.28 65.37 -35.60
N PRO A 5 12.24 64.59 -35.01
CA PRO A 5 12.17 63.14 -34.72
C PRO A 5 12.78 62.59 -33.41
N ILE A 6 12.23 61.42 -33.10
CA ILE A 6 12.80 60.18 -32.56
C ILE A 6 14.35 60.07 -32.63
N LEU A 7 14.96 59.80 -31.47
CA LEU A 7 16.25 59.11 -31.35
C LEU A 7 16.05 57.85 -30.51
N LEU A 8 16.38 56.71 -31.12
CA LEU A 8 16.51 55.40 -30.48
C LEU A 8 17.57 55.46 -29.38
N ALA A 9 17.22 55.01 -28.17
CA ALA A 9 18.19 54.53 -27.20
C ALA A 9 17.86 53.07 -26.86
N LEU A 10 18.68 52.15 -27.37
CA LEU A 10 18.71 50.76 -26.91
C LEU A 10 19.12 50.74 -25.43
N ALA A 11 18.17 50.46 -24.54
CA ALA A 11 18.49 50.03 -23.18
C ALA A 11 18.57 48.50 -23.18
N ALA A 12 19.80 47.97 -23.17
CA ALA A 12 20.06 46.55 -23.06
C ALA A 12 19.59 46.03 -21.69
N CYS A 13 18.68 45.05 -21.72
CA CYS A 13 18.26 44.28 -20.55
C CYS A 13 19.45 43.52 -19.97
N VAL A 14 19.80 43.79 -18.71
CA VAL A 14 20.57 42.85 -17.89
C VAL A 14 19.64 42.32 -16.80
N SER A 15 18.80 41.36 -17.18
CA SER A 15 18.14 40.51 -16.20
C SER A 15 19.17 39.52 -15.70
N ALA A 16 19.65 39.69 -14.46
CA ALA A 16 20.43 38.67 -13.78
C ALA A 16 19.52 37.44 -13.56
N GLY A 17 19.63 36.46 -14.45
CA GLY A 17 19.00 35.16 -14.25
C GLY A 17 19.61 34.45 -13.04
N PRO A 18 18.86 33.57 -12.35
CA PRO A 18 19.42 32.77 -11.28
C PRO A 18 20.56 31.91 -11.83
N VAL A 19 21.76 32.13 -11.31
CA VAL A 19 22.90 31.22 -11.49
C VAL A 19 22.57 29.96 -10.68
N PHE A 20 22.07 28.93 -11.36
CA PHE A 20 22.06 27.57 -10.81
C PHE A 20 23.51 27.10 -10.77
N ALA A 21 24.17 27.34 -9.64
CA ALA A 21 25.48 26.77 -9.35
C ALA A 21 25.28 25.28 -9.04
N ASP A 22 25.77 24.41 -9.93
CA ASP A 22 25.86 22.99 -9.64
C ASP A 22 26.87 22.75 -8.50
N PRO A 23 26.51 21.96 -7.47
CA PRO A 23 27.40 21.71 -6.34
C PRO A 23 28.64 20.90 -6.76
N PRO A 24 29.81 21.16 -6.14
CA PRO A 24 31.06 20.49 -6.47
C PRO A 24 31.00 18.97 -6.21
N ARG A 25 31.71 18.20 -7.05
CA ARG A 25 31.65 16.73 -7.19
C ARG A 25 31.94 15.89 -5.94
N HIS A 26 32.30 16.51 -4.82
CA HIS A 26 32.73 15.83 -3.61
C HIS A 26 31.71 15.90 -2.45
N ALA A 27 30.61 16.67 -2.57
CA ALA A 27 29.54 16.65 -1.58
C ALA A 27 28.41 15.69 -2.03
N PRO A 28 28.07 14.64 -1.27
CA PRO A 28 26.95 13.78 -1.60
C PRO A 28 25.63 14.53 -1.39
N ALA A 29 25.02 15.00 -2.49
CA ALA A 29 23.66 15.52 -2.49
C ALA A 29 22.66 14.36 -2.44
N TYR A 30 22.09 14.10 -1.26
CA TYR A 30 20.95 13.21 -1.10
C TYR A 30 19.71 13.91 -1.68
N GLY A 31 19.33 13.55 -2.91
CA GLY A 31 18.07 13.98 -3.51
C GLY A 31 18.22 14.49 -4.93
N TYR A 32 18.28 13.57 -5.89
CA TYR A 32 17.82 13.79 -7.26
C TYR A 32 17.54 12.41 -7.87
N ASP A 33 16.28 11.95 -7.75
CA ASP A 33 15.77 10.89 -8.62
C ASP A 33 15.76 11.46 -10.04
N LYS A 34 16.69 10.97 -10.88
CA LYS A 34 16.75 11.33 -12.29
C LYS A 34 15.46 10.86 -12.96
N LYS A 35 14.71 11.82 -13.49
CA LYS A 35 13.66 11.56 -14.48
C LYS A 35 14.37 11.32 -15.79
N ASP A 36 14.60 10.05 -16.11
CA ASP A 36 15.05 9.63 -17.42
C ASP A 36 13.87 9.79 -18.40
N HIS A 37 14.01 10.70 -19.36
CA HIS A 37 13.18 10.79 -20.54
C HIS A 37 13.79 9.87 -21.59
N ASP A 38 13.33 8.61 -21.68
CA ASP A 38 13.67 7.72 -22.79
C ASP A 38 12.56 6.70 -23.05
N ASP A 39 11.93 6.85 -24.22
CA ASP A 39 11.20 5.87 -25.04
C ASP A 39 10.04 5.04 -24.44
N ASP A 40 8.85 5.21 -25.04
CA ASP A 40 7.56 4.56 -24.74
C ASP A 40 7.51 3.05 -25.09
N ARG A 41 8.55 2.30 -24.72
CA ARG A 41 8.52 0.84 -24.64
C ARG A 41 8.60 0.45 -23.18
N LYS A 42 7.45 0.52 -22.47
CA LYS A 42 7.27 -0.02 -21.10
C LYS A 42 7.89 -1.41 -21.04
N LYS A 43 9.14 -1.53 -20.58
CA LYS A 43 9.72 -2.82 -20.22
C LYS A 43 8.78 -3.44 -19.20
N PRO A 44 8.37 -4.71 -19.38
CA PRO A 44 7.48 -5.35 -18.42
C PRO A 44 8.16 -5.28 -17.05
N LYS A 45 7.56 -4.54 -16.11
CA LYS A 45 8.04 -4.53 -14.72
C LYS A 45 8.03 -5.99 -14.29
N LYS A 46 9.19 -6.55 -13.95
CA LYS A 46 9.26 -7.92 -13.42
C LYS A 46 8.21 -8.03 -12.33
N ALA A 47 7.32 -9.03 -12.45
CA ALA A 47 6.28 -9.25 -11.45
C ALA A 47 6.97 -9.41 -10.09
N LYS A 48 6.75 -8.44 -9.20
CA LYS A 48 7.23 -8.53 -7.83
C LYS A 48 6.32 -9.55 -7.15
N HIS A 49 6.93 -10.60 -6.62
CA HIS A 49 6.24 -11.61 -5.83
C HIS A 49 6.53 -11.34 -4.36
N TYR A 50 5.52 -11.50 -3.51
CA TYR A 50 5.59 -11.25 -2.09
C TYR A 50 5.36 -12.57 -1.35
N THR A 51 6.37 -13.07 -0.66
CA THR A 51 6.24 -14.29 0.14
C THR A 51 5.66 -13.94 1.51
N GLY A 52 4.45 -14.43 1.78
CA GLY A 52 3.79 -14.31 3.06
C GLY A 52 4.38 -15.22 4.13
N LYS A 53 4.06 -14.91 5.39
CA LYS A 53 4.41 -15.71 6.55
C LYS A 53 3.95 -17.17 6.46
N SER A 54 2.82 -17.44 5.80
CA SER A 54 2.34 -18.81 5.59
C SER A 54 3.04 -19.54 4.41
N GLY A 55 4.01 -18.90 3.75
CA GLY A 55 4.68 -19.43 2.56
C GLY A 55 3.85 -19.30 1.27
N VAL A 56 2.69 -18.62 1.33
CA VAL A 56 1.93 -18.24 0.14
C VAL A 56 2.67 -17.14 -0.60
N VAL A 57 2.70 -17.23 -1.93
CA VAL A 57 3.27 -16.20 -2.80
C VAL A 57 2.14 -15.35 -3.35
N TYR A 58 2.23 -14.05 -3.14
CA TYR A 58 1.28 -13.06 -3.60
C TYR A 58 1.86 -12.25 -4.76
N VAL A 59 1.07 -12.01 -5.80
CA VAL A 59 1.47 -11.18 -6.95
C VAL A 59 1.40 -9.68 -6.67
N ARG A 60 0.69 -9.29 -5.60
CA ARG A 60 0.44 -7.91 -5.19
C ARG A 60 0.53 -7.84 -3.66
N ASP A 61 1.07 -6.74 -3.14
CA ASP A 61 1.08 -6.46 -1.71
C ASP A 61 -0.09 -5.57 -1.26
N TYR A 62 -0.88 -5.05 -2.20
CA TYR A 62 -2.02 -4.15 -1.95
C TYR A 62 -1.69 -2.94 -1.03
N GLY A 63 -0.43 -2.50 -1.01
CA GLY A 63 0.05 -1.39 -0.18
C GLY A 63 0.49 -1.78 1.24
N ILE A 64 0.36 -3.04 1.64
CA ILE A 64 0.63 -3.51 3.01
C ILE A 64 2.05 -3.17 3.43
N SER A 65 3.01 -3.34 2.52
CA SER A 65 4.42 -3.03 2.76
C SER A 65 4.67 -1.56 3.13
N SER A 66 3.79 -0.66 2.69
CA SER A 66 3.81 0.77 2.97
C SER A 66 2.92 1.20 4.16
N GLY A 67 2.32 0.25 4.88
CA GLY A 67 1.43 0.53 6.02
C GLY A 67 0.02 0.94 5.61
N ARG A 68 -0.41 0.61 4.40
CA ARG A 68 -1.75 0.94 3.87
C ARG A 68 -2.41 -0.32 3.33
N CYS A 69 -3.72 -0.35 3.24
CA CYS A 69 -4.42 -1.40 2.50
C CYS A 69 -5.30 -0.81 1.40
N ASN A 70 -5.06 -1.21 0.16
CA ASN A 70 -5.84 -0.85 -1.01
C ASN A 70 -7.04 -1.79 -1.18
N ARG A 71 -8.15 -1.42 -0.56
CA ARG A 71 -9.39 -2.22 -0.55
C ARG A 71 -10.01 -2.39 -1.93
N ASP A 72 -9.87 -1.40 -2.81
CA ASP A 72 -10.46 -1.46 -4.16
C ASP A 72 -9.73 -2.50 -5.02
N GLU A 73 -8.40 -2.53 -4.94
CA GLU A 73 -7.57 -3.51 -5.64
C GLU A 73 -7.79 -4.93 -5.09
N ILE A 74 -7.86 -5.07 -3.76
CA ILE A 74 -8.25 -6.33 -3.11
C ILE A 74 -9.65 -6.76 -3.55
N GLY A 75 -10.61 -5.83 -3.54
CA GLY A 75 -11.99 -6.07 -3.90
C GLY A 75 -12.17 -6.50 -5.36
N ALA A 76 -11.33 -5.98 -6.26
CA ALA A 76 -11.28 -6.43 -7.64
C ALA A 76 -10.86 -7.90 -7.72
N VAL A 77 -9.80 -8.30 -7.00
CA VAL A 77 -9.33 -9.70 -6.98
C VAL A 77 -10.36 -10.63 -6.34
N ILE A 78 -10.93 -10.27 -5.19
CA ILE A 78 -11.99 -11.03 -4.51
C ILE A 78 -13.23 -11.16 -5.41
N GLY A 79 -13.64 -10.07 -6.06
CA GLY A 79 -14.78 -10.04 -6.98
C GLY A 79 -14.53 -10.71 -8.33
N GLY A 80 -13.35 -11.31 -8.54
CA GLY A 80 -12.98 -11.96 -9.81
C GLY A 80 -12.65 -10.99 -10.95
N VAL A 81 -12.67 -9.67 -10.69
CA VAL A 81 -12.26 -8.62 -11.62
C VAL A 81 -10.74 -8.56 -11.64
N THR A 82 -10.15 -9.35 -12.52
CA THR A 82 -8.69 -9.36 -12.71
C THR A 82 -8.35 -8.21 -13.66
N GLY A 83 -7.74 -7.13 -13.14
CA GLY A 83 -7.38 -5.97 -13.96
C GLY A 83 -6.48 -6.36 -15.14
N ALA A 84 -6.90 -5.92 -16.34
CA ALA A 84 -6.22 -5.99 -17.65
C ALA A 84 -5.08 -7.03 -17.78
N VAL A 85 -5.40 -8.15 -18.43
CA VAL A 85 -4.41 -9.09 -18.97
C VAL A 85 -3.64 -8.38 -20.09
N ILE A 86 -2.55 -7.69 -19.78
CA ILE A 86 -1.62 -7.19 -20.80
C ILE A 86 -0.47 -8.19 -20.92
N GLY A 87 -0.54 -9.02 -21.96
CA GLY A 87 0.58 -9.82 -22.45
C GLY A 87 0.71 -11.22 -21.83
N GLY A 88 0.01 -12.19 -22.43
CA GLY A 88 0.50 -13.56 -22.57
C GLY A 88 0.80 -14.32 -21.28
N ARG A 89 -0.25 -14.58 -20.49
CA ARG A 89 -0.52 -15.82 -19.74
C ARG A 89 -1.81 -15.59 -18.97
N VAL A 90 -2.77 -16.50 -19.12
CA VAL A 90 -3.90 -16.57 -18.20
C VAL A 90 -3.30 -16.74 -16.81
N ALA A 91 -3.60 -15.81 -15.90
CA ALA A 91 -3.10 -15.87 -14.53
C ALA A 91 -3.48 -17.23 -13.92
N ASP A 92 -2.47 -17.97 -13.48
CA ASP A 92 -2.67 -19.27 -12.86
C ASP A 92 -3.53 -19.07 -11.59
N ARG A 93 -4.24 -20.11 -11.13
CA ARG A 93 -5.11 -19.97 -9.93
C ARG A 93 -4.36 -19.47 -8.69
N GLU A 94 -3.06 -19.72 -8.63
CA GLU A 94 -2.16 -19.28 -7.57
C GLU A 94 -1.92 -17.76 -7.57
N ASP A 95 -2.14 -17.07 -8.70
CA ASP A 95 -2.01 -15.61 -8.82
C ASP A 95 -3.20 -14.86 -8.22
N ARG A 96 -4.27 -15.57 -7.83
CA ARG A 96 -5.53 -15.01 -7.30
C ARG A 96 -5.68 -15.20 -5.79
N VAL A 97 -4.58 -15.44 -5.08
CA VAL A 97 -4.63 -15.63 -3.63
C VAL A 97 -4.58 -14.27 -2.93
N VAL A 98 -5.45 -14.09 -1.93
CA VAL A 98 -5.45 -12.94 -1.03
C VAL A 98 -5.40 -13.49 0.39
N GLY A 99 -4.56 -12.91 1.25
CA GLY A 99 -4.53 -13.31 2.65
C GLY A 99 -5.82 -12.88 3.33
N MET A 100 -6.49 -13.74 4.08
CA MET A 100 -7.82 -13.44 4.62
C MET A 100 -8.00 -13.94 6.05
N VAL A 101 -8.73 -13.17 6.86
CA VAL A 101 -9.26 -13.67 8.13
C VAL A 101 -10.61 -14.34 7.92
N VAL A 102 -10.71 -15.59 8.33
CA VAL A 102 -11.92 -16.42 8.28
C VAL A 102 -12.50 -16.63 9.69
N GLY A 103 -13.83 -16.63 9.76
CA GLY A 103 -14.60 -16.90 10.97
C GLY A 103 -15.21 -15.66 11.65
N GLY A 104 -16.22 -15.92 12.49
CA GLY A 104 -17.02 -14.86 13.14
C GLY A 104 -16.37 -14.19 14.35
N VAL A 105 -15.20 -14.67 14.82
CA VAL A 105 -14.55 -14.13 16.03
C VAL A 105 -14.15 -12.66 15.85
N LEU A 106 -13.86 -12.24 14.62
CA LEU A 106 -13.53 -10.84 14.31
C LEU A 106 -14.65 -9.86 14.69
N GLY A 107 -15.91 -10.21 14.44
CA GLY A 107 -17.07 -9.40 14.84
C GLY A 107 -17.23 -9.36 16.36
N ALA A 108 -16.94 -10.47 17.05
CA ALA A 108 -16.95 -10.51 18.51
C ALA A 108 -15.84 -9.67 19.16
N VAL A 109 -14.73 -9.42 18.45
CA VAL A 109 -13.64 -8.56 18.92
C VAL A 109 -14.04 -7.10 18.89
N LEU A 110 -14.66 -6.65 17.79
CA LEU A 110 -14.98 -5.24 17.55
C LEU A 110 -16.38 -4.82 18.04
N GLY A 111 -17.23 -5.79 18.33
CA GLY A 111 -18.64 -5.58 18.65
C GLY A 111 -19.52 -5.53 17.40
N HIS A 112 -20.83 -5.75 17.60
CA HIS A 112 -21.80 -5.93 16.52
C HIS A 112 -21.86 -4.76 15.54
N ALA A 113 -21.90 -3.51 16.02
CA ALA A 113 -22.03 -2.34 15.15
C ALA A 113 -20.87 -2.19 14.15
N ILE A 114 -19.62 -2.38 14.60
CA ILE A 114 -18.45 -2.32 13.72
C ILE A 114 -18.38 -3.59 12.87
N GLY A 115 -18.59 -4.75 13.48
CA GLY A 115 -18.56 -6.05 12.81
C GLY A 115 -19.52 -6.14 11.63
N ASP A 116 -20.71 -5.56 11.73
CA ASP A 116 -21.71 -5.54 10.65
C ASP A 116 -21.30 -4.65 9.47
N SER A 117 -20.47 -3.64 9.72
CA SER A 117 -19.93 -2.79 8.65
C SER A 117 -18.77 -3.43 7.90
N MET A 118 -18.16 -4.48 8.46
CA MET A 118 -16.99 -5.13 7.87
C MET A 118 -17.37 -6.04 6.70
N ASP A 119 -16.63 -5.91 5.60
CA ASP A 119 -16.76 -6.77 4.43
C ASP A 119 -15.52 -7.65 4.23
N ASP A 120 -15.55 -8.47 3.16
CA ASP A 120 -14.44 -9.36 2.82
C ASP A 120 -13.15 -8.62 2.48
N ARG A 121 -13.23 -7.35 2.07
CA ARG A 121 -12.06 -6.53 1.79
C ARG A 121 -11.36 -6.14 3.08
N ASP A 122 -12.12 -5.86 4.15
CA ASP A 122 -11.54 -5.60 5.47
C ASP A 122 -10.89 -6.86 6.05
N ARG A 123 -11.55 -8.03 5.93
CA ARG A 123 -10.99 -9.33 6.33
C ARG A 123 -9.71 -9.65 5.57
N ALA A 124 -9.67 -9.30 4.28
CA ALA A 124 -8.49 -9.46 3.44
C ALA A 124 -7.38 -8.47 3.79
N CYS A 125 -7.69 -7.21 4.09
CA CYS A 125 -6.69 -6.26 4.61
C CYS A 125 -6.02 -6.80 5.87
N ILE A 126 -6.79 -7.35 6.81
CA ILE A 126 -6.27 -7.94 8.03
C ILE A 126 -5.42 -9.18 7.73
N GLY A 127 -5.95 -10.13 6.96
CA GLY A 127 -5.25 -11.37 6.64
C GLY A 127 -3.94 -11.11 5.89
N HIS A 128 -3.98 -10.25 4.88
CA HIS A 128 -2.80 -9.87 4.12
C HIS A 128 -1.78 -9.07 4.96
N SER A 129 -2.24 -8.30 5.95
CA SER A 129 -1.36 -7.67 6.94
C SER A 129 -0.63 -8.70 7.82
N LEU A 130 -1.27 -9.82 8.18
CA LEU A 130 -0.61 -10.88 8.94
C LEU A 130 0.48 -11.58 8.10
N GLU A 131 0.23 -11.70 6.80
CA GLU A 131 1.15 -12.30 5.83
C GLU A 131 2.35 -11.44 5.51
N LEU A 132 2.15 -10.17 5.16
CA LEU A 132 3.19 -9.29 4.62
C LEU A 132 3.58 -8.13 5.56
N GLY A 133 2.75 -7.85 6.56
CA GLY A 133 2.93 -6.70 7.43
C GLY A 133 4.12 -6.85 8.37
N ARG A 134 4.91 -5.77 8.44
CA ARG A 134 6.06 -5.67 9.34
C ARG A 134 5.59 -5.60 10.81
N PRO A 135 6.22 -6.35 11.74
CA PRO A 135 5.90 -6.23 13.16
C PRO A 135 5.98 -4.78 13.66
N GLY A 136 4.94 -4.32 14.35
CA GLY A 136 4.86 -2.98 14.94
C GLY A 136 4.51 -1.85 13.97
N VAL A 137 4.39 -2.13 12.67
CA VAL A 137 3.98 -1.12 11.67
C VAL A 137 2.47 -1.23 11.45
N PRO A 138 1.68 -0.17 11.72
CA PRO A 138 0.25 -0.21 11.47
C PRO A 138 -0.03 -0.21 9.97
N VAL A 139 -0.96 -1.07 9.56
CA VAL A 139 -1.61 -1.04 8.25
C VAL A 139 -2.96 -0.36 8.41
N VAL A 140 -3.19 0.69 7.62
CA VAL A 140 -4.40 1.51 7.73
C VAL A 140 -5.28 1.45 6.50
N TRP A 141 -6.60 1.48 6.71
CA TRP A 141 -7.62 1.62 5.67
C TRP A 141 -8.91 2.25 6.20
N ARG A 142 -9.85 2.52 5.29
CA ARG A 142 -11.16 3.06 5.62
C ARG A 142 -12.27 2.22 5.01
N ASN A 143 -13.36 2.08 5.75
CA ASN A 143 -14.60 1.48 5.26
C ASN A 143 -15.82 2.12 5.95
N SER A 144 -16.85 2.48 5.18
CA SER A 144 -18.13 2.95 5.73
C SER A 144 -18.02 4.02 6.83
N GLY A 145 -17.08 4.97 6.69
CA GLY A 145 -16.82 6.02 7.68
C GLY A 145 -15.90 5.60 8.85
N HIS A 146 -15.57 4.33 8.97
CA HIS A 146 -14.65 3.80 9.97
C HIS A 146 -13.19 3.82 9.49
N HIS A 147 -12.28 4.14 10.41
CA HIS A 147 -10.84 4.16 10.22
C HIS A 147 -10.20 2.99 10.95
N TYR A 148 -9.62 2.06 10.21
CA TYR A 148 -9.01 0.85 10.74
C TYR A 148 -7.50 0.98 10.80
N HIS A 149 -6.92 0.57 11.92
CA HIS A 149 -5.50 0.51 12.17
C HIS A 149 -5.18 -0.88 12.71
N PHE A 150 -4.66 -1.74 11.84
CA PHE A 150 -4.27 -3.09 12.21
C PHE A 150 -2.76 -3.20 12.28
N THR A 151 -2.23 -3.59 13.43
CA THR A 151 -0.79 -3.66 13.67
C THR A 151 -0.40 -5.10 13.95
N PRO A 152 0.19 -5.82 12.98
CA PRO A 152 0.82 -7.10 13.23
C PRO A 152 1.94 -6.92 14.25
N ARG A 153 2.05 -7.82 15.23
CA ARG A 153 3.08 -7.80 16.26
C ARG A 153 4.02 -9.00 16.08
N GLY A 154 4.56 -9.51 17.17
CA GLY A 154 5.47 -10.66 17.18
C GLY A 154 4.74 -11.98 16.94
N ASP A 155 5.52 -12.98 16.56
CA ASP A 155 5.05 -14.35 16.41
C ASP A 155 4.77 -14.99 17.77
N ALA A 156 3.86 -15.95 17.77
CA ALA A 156 3.47 -16.77 18.90
C ALA A 156 3.71 -18.25 18.56
N ARG A 157 3.34 -19.17 19.47
CA ARG A 157 3.45 -20.61 19.22
C ARG A 157 2.56 -21.04 18.05
N ASP A 158 2.92 -22.18 17.45
CA ASP A 158 2.14 -22.87 16.41
C ASP A 158 1.87 -22.02 15.15
N GLY A 159 2.79 -21.12 14.81
CA GLY A 159 2.66 -20.23 13.66
C GLY A 159 1.64 -19.11 13.85
N CYS A 160 1.06 -18.98 15.05
CA CYS A 160 0.20 -17.86 15.38
C CYS A 160 1.01 -16.56 15.50
N ARG A 161 0.31 -15.44 15.51
CA ARG A 161 0.89 -14.10 15.59
C ARG A 161 0.01 -13.19 16.41
N TYR A 162 0.63 -12.41 17.27
CA TYR A 162 -0.07 -11.36 18.00
C TYR A 162 -0.35 -10.19 17.06
N ALA A 163 -1.48 -9.54 17.25
CA ALA A 163 -1.80 -8.31 16.55
C ALA A 163 -2.67 -7.40 17.41
N THR A 164 -2.75 -6.14 17.00
CA THR A 164 -3.60 -5.14 17.63
C THR A 164 -4.49 -4.53 16.57
N LEU A 165 -5.79 -4.41 16.86
CA LEU A 165 -6.76 -3.75 15.98
C LEU A 165 -7.37 -2.55 16.71
N VAL A 166 -7.26 -1.38 16.09
CA VAL A 166 -7.88 -0.13 16.53
C VAL A 166 -8.84 0.33 15.44
N VAL A 167 -10.06 0.71 15.83
CA VAL A 167 -11.07 1.29 14.93
C VAL A 167 -11.48 2.65 15.49
N ASP A 168 -11.46 3.69 14.65
CA ASP A 168 -11.82 5.07 14.99
C ASP A 168 -11.05 5.65 16.19
N GLY A 169 -9.80 5.25 16.36
CA GLY A 169 -8.97 5.68 17.49
C GLY A 169 -9.46 5.19 18.86
N ARG A 170 -10.39 4.23 18.90
CA ARG A 170 -10.87 3.61 20.14
C ARG A 170 -9.78 2.75 20.79
N ARG A 171 -10.10 2.21 21.98
CA ARG A 171 -9.19 1.33 22.73
C ARG A 171 -8.67 0.19 21.83
N PRO A 172 -7.36 -0.10 21.87
CA PRO A 172 -6.81 -1.20 21.08
C PRO A 172 -7.34 -2.56 21.54
N HIS A 173 -7.74 -3.38 20.57
CA HIS A 173 -8.10 -4.77 20.79
C HIS A 173 -6.91 -5.65 20.47
N GLU A 174 -6.41 -6.38 21.47
CA GLU A 174 -5.38 -7.38 21.27
C GLU A 174 -6.00 -8.68 20.78
N VAL A 175 -5.40 -9.26 19.74
CA VAL A 175 -5.86 -10.51 19.13
C VAL A 175 -4.70 -11.47 18.92
N LEU A 176 -4.97 -12.75 19.08
CA LEU A 176 -4.10 -13.82 18.63
C LEU A 176 -4.64 -14.33 17.29
N ALA A 177 -3.90 -14.12 16.21
CA ALA A 177 -4.25 -14.64 14.89
C ALA A 177 -3.48 -15.92 14.62
N CYS A 178 -4.17 -17.01 14.34
CA CYS A 178 -3.57 -18.31 14.07
C CYS A 178 -3.84 -18.75 12.63
N PRO A 179 -2.91 -19.48 11.99
CA PRO A 179 -3.16 -20.07 10.68
C PRO A 179 -4.39 -20.99 10.73
N ALA A 180 -5.30 -20.80 9.79
CA ALA A 180 -6.42 -21.70 9.53
C ALA A 180 -6.20 -22.53 8.24
N GLY A 181 -5.30 -22.07 7.38
CA GLY A 181 -4.95 -22.68 6.11
C GLY A 181 -3.85 -21.87 5.41
N ARG A 182 -3.62 -22.14 4.12
CA ARG A 182 -2.67 -21.35 3.32
C ARG A 182 -3.24 -19.95 3.08
N GLY A 183 -2.60 -18.91 3.63
CA GLY A 183 -3.08 -17.53 3.50
C GLY A 183 -4.33 -17.21 4.32
N GLU A 184 -4.85 -18.18 5.06
CA GLU A 184 -6.06 -18.04 5.87
C GLU A 184 -5.69 -17.97 7.35
N TRP A 185 -6.31 -17.02 8.04
CA TRP A 185 -6.08 -16.74 9.44
C TRP A 185 -7.39 -16.77 10.20
N THR A 186 -7.35 -17.17 11.47
CA THR A 186 -8.50 -17.05 12.35
C THR A 186 -8.09 -16.40 13.67
N PHE A 187 -9.00 -15.62 14.26
CA PHE A 187 -8.75 -14.97 15.53
C PHE A 187 -9.16 -15.89 16.67
N ARG A 188 -8.32 -15.95 17.70
CA ARG A 188 -8.58 -16.65 18.95
C ARG A 188 -8.60 -15.65 20.09
N ARG A 189 -9.48 -15.89 21.05
CA ARG A 189 -9.41 -15.21 22.35
C ARG A 189 -8.22 -15.76 23.12
N TYR A 190 -7.53 -14.86 23.80
CA TYR A 190 -6.54 -15.21 24.82
C TYR A 190 -7.19 -15.89 26.02
#